data_AF-A0A0B4FJS2-F1
#
_entry.id   AF-A0A0B4FJS2-F1
#
_cell.length_a   1.000
_cell.length_b   1.000
_cell.length_c   1.000
_cell.angle_alpha   90.00
_cell.angle_beta   90.00
_cell.angle_gamma   90.00
#
_symmetry.space_group_name_H-M   'P 1'
#
loop_
_entity.id
_entity.type
_entity.pdbx_description
1 polymer ?
#
loop_
_entity_poly.entity_id
_entity_poly.type
_entity_poly.pdbx_seq_one_letter_code
_entity_poly.pdbx_strand_id
1 'polypeptide(L)'
;KATPIPIVEKAYGIHVAMLADKTLLDSASFILVVRADVPGETLRARFGQQSKVGSVEHIRDLVNLQLPGISLLPLPVAPRQIPYHAGSTYYELDRGSEHWQQLGNSGGFAFHIAGQFPGLNLAFWAIRG
;
A
#
# COMPACT_ATOMS: atom_id res chain seq x y z
N LYS A 1 -9.12 16.23 1.78
CA LYS A 1 -8.67 15.94 3.18
C LYS A 1 -7.90 14.62 3.22
N ALA A 2 -6.78 14.53 3.96
CA ALA A 2 -6.07 13.26 4.19
C ALA A 2 -6.46 12.62 5.53
N THR A 3 -6.61 11.30 5.54
CA THR A 3 -6.97 10.50 6.72
C THR A 3 -6.01 9.30 6.80
N PRO A 4 -5.31 9.10 7.94
CA PRO A 4 -4.45 7.94 8.11
C PRO A 4 -5.28 6.68 8.32
N ILE A 5 -4.82 5.57 7.75
CA ILE A 5 -5.40 4.24 7.94
C ILE A 5 -4.34 3.39 8.66
N PRO A 6 -4.61 2.94 9.90
CA PRO A 6 -3.65 2.17 10.68
C PRO A 6 -3.24 0.88 9.96
N ILE A 7 -1.94 0.62 9.93
CA ILE A 7 -1.38 -0.65 9.45
C ILE A 7 -1.03 -1.51 10.66
N VAL A 8 -1.45 -2.76 10.64
CA VAL A 8 -1.14 -3.77 11.64
C VAL A 8 -0.29 -4.85 10.98
N GLU A 9 0.93 -5.03 11.47
CA GLU A 9 1.79 -6.13 11.06
C GLU A 9 1.22 -7.46 11.56
N LYS A 10 1.28 -8.47 10.70
CA LYS A 10 0.91 -9.86 10.93
C LYS A 10 2.12 -10.75 10.62
N ALA A 11 1.93 -12.05 10.62
CA ALA A 11 3.01 -12.99 10.33
C ALA A 11 3.42 -12.97 8.84
N TYR A 12 4.65 -13.42 8.56
CA TYR A 12 5.16 -13.69 7.21
C TYR A 12 5.14 -12.48 6.27
N GLY A 13 5.51 -11.29 6.76
CA GLY A 13 5.61 -10.08 5.94
C GLY A 13 4.26 -9.52 5.47
N ILE A 14 3.16 -9.94 6.09
CA ILE A 14 1.81 -9.44 5.82
C ILE A 14 1.52 -8.25 6.73
N HIS A 15 1.06 -7.15 6.14
CA HIS A 15 0.60 -5.95 6.82
C HIS A 15 -0.84 -5.66 6.41
N VAL A 16 -1.72 -5.40 7.37
CA VAL A 16 -3.17 -5.22 7.12
C VAL A 16 -3.61 -3.83 7.52
N ALA A 17 -4.41 -3.18 6.66
CA ALA A 17 -5.04 -1.91 6.91
C ALA A 17 -6.56 -2.05 6.76
N MET A 18 -7.27 -2.09 7.88
CA MET A 18 -8.73 -2.22 7.89
C MET A 18 -9.39 -0.92 7.43
N LEU A 19 -10.37 -1.03 6.54
CA LEU A 19 -11.10 0.12 6.00
C LEU A 19 -12.49 0.18 6.61
N ALA A 20 -12.66 1.05 7.61
CA ALA A 20 -13.95 1.23 8.28
C ALA A 20 -15.02 1.88 7.39
N ASP A 21 -14.61 2.89 6.60
CA ASP A 21 -15.50 3.62 5.69
C ASP A 21 -15.23 3.22 4.24
N LYS A 22 -16.04 2.30 3.72
CA LYS A 22 -15.88 1.77 2.35
C LYS A 22 -16.17 2.79 1.26
N THR A 23 -16.89 3.88 1.56
CA THR A 23 -17.14 4.96 0.57
C THR A 23 -15.85 5.62 0.09
N LEU A 24 -14.75 5.44 0.83
CA LEU A 24 -13.42 5.87 0.44
C LEU A 24 -12.91 5.17 -0.82
N LEU A 25 -13.33 3.94 -1.12
CA LEU A 25 -12.90 3.20 -2.30
C LEU A 25 -13.28 3.92 -3.60
N ASP A 26 -14.42 4.59 -3.60
CA ASP A 26 -14.94 5.34 -4.74
C ASP A 26 -14.43 6.79 -4.77
N SER A 27 -14.28 7.39 -3.59
CA SER A 27 -14.11 8.84 -3.43
C SER A 27 -12.70 9.32 -3.05
N ALA A 28 -11.76 8.41 -2.76
CA ALA A 28 -10.41 8.76 -2.33
C ALA A 28 -9.32 8.08 -3.17
N SER A 29 -8.17 8.75 -3.24
CA SER A 29 -6.90 8.12 -3.62
C SER A 29 -6.24 7.53 -2.39
N PHE A 30 -5.57 6.38 -2.56
CA PHE A 30 -4.90 5.67 -1.47
C PHE A 30 -3.40 5.70 -1.67
N ILE A 31 -2.69 6.22 -0.67
CA ILE A 31 -1.26 6.45 -0.73
C ILE A 31 -0.55 5.60 0.32
N LEU A 32 0.36 4.75 -0.15
CA LEU A 32 1.31 4.02 0.68
C LEU A 32 2.62 4.83 0.74
N VAL A 33 3.02 5.18 1.96
CA VAL A 33 4.31 5.78 2.27
C VAL A 33 5.22 4.68 2.78
N VAL A 34 6.39 4.54 2.18
CA VAL A 34 7.36 3.51 2.49
C VAL A 34 8.66 4.17 2.90
N ARG A 35 9.20 3.77 4.04
CA ARG A 35 10.54 4.15 4.49
C ARG A 35 11.31 2.89 4.84
N ALA A 36 12.61 2.90 4.53
CA ALA A 36 13.53 1.85 4.93
C ALA A 36 14.96 2.44 4.98
N ASP A 37 15.87 1.76 5.65
CA ASP A 37 17.28 2.12 5.78
C ASP A 37 18.08 1.70 4.54
N VAL A 38 17.60 2.11 3.36
CA VAL A 38 18.23 1.90 2.06
C VAL A 38 18.11 3.18 1.22
N PRO A 39 18.96 3.40 0.19
CA PRO A 39 18.84 4.57 -0.68
C PRO A 39 17.45 4.67 -1.34
N GLY A 40 16.87 5.87 -1.38
CA GLY A 40 15.50 6.09 -1.86
C GLY A 40 15.26 5.65 -3.31
N GLU A 41 16.28 5.77 -4.18
CA GLU A 41 16.23 5.24 -5.55
C GLU A 41 16.11 3.71 -5.55
N THR A 42 16.93 3.03 -4.74
CA THR A 42 16.88 1.57 -4.60
C THR A 42 15.53 1.12 -4.04
N LEU A 43 15.01 1.83 -3.03
CA LEU A 43 13.68 1.57 -2.48
C LEU A 43 12.61 1.73 -3.58
N ARG A 44 12.66 2.82 -4.35
CA ARG A 44 11.74 3.11 -5.44
C ARG A 44 11.73 2.00 -6.49
N ALA A 45 12.89 1.52 -6.90
CA ALA A 45 13.05 0.50 -7.92
C ALA A 45 12.61 -0.91 -7.45
N ARG A 46 12.88 -1.26 -6.18
CA ARG A 46 12.70 -2.63 -5.68
C ARG A 46 11.37 -2.86 -4.97
N PHE A 47 10.87 -1.87 -4.21
CA PHE A 47 9.73 -2.09 -3.33
C PHE A 47 8.49 -2.52 -4.09
N GLY A 48 8.13 -1.82 -5.17
CA GLY A 48 6.95 -2.17 -5.98
C GLY A 48 7.03 -3.58 -6.58
N GLN A 49 8.22 -4.05 -6.95
CA GLN A 49 8.43 -5.39 -7.52
C GLN A 49 8.43 -6.50 -6.45
N GLN A 50 8.78 -6.16 -5.21
CA GLN A 50 8.90 -7.10 -4.09
C GLN A 50 7.75 -6.97 -3.09
N SER A 51 6.70 -6.25 -3.47
CA SER A 51 5.49 -6.11 -2.68
C SER A 51 4.27 -6.50 -3.50
N LYS A 52 3.22 -6.92 -2.81
CA LYS A 52 1.95 -7.29 -3.42
C LYS A 52 0.82 -6.74 -2.57
N VAL A 53 -0.17 -6.17 -3.25
CA VAL A 53 -1.29 -5.50 -2.61
C VAL A 53 -2.59 -6.17 -3.05
N GLY A 54 -3.51 -6.36 -2.12
CA GLY A 54 -4.82 -6.91 -2.40
C GLY A 54 -5.77 -6.74 -1.24
N SER A 55 -6.91 -7.41 -1.31
CA SER A 55 -7.82 -7.54 -0.18
C SER A 55 -7.21 -8.39 0.93
N VAL A 56 -7.62 -8.14 2.18
CA VAL A 56 -7.14 -8.88 3.35
C VAL A 56 -7.41 -10.38 3.24
N GLU A 57 -8.52 -10.73 2.60
CA GLU A 57 -9.01 -12.08 2.42
C GLU A 57 -8.21 -12.85 1.36
N HIS A 58 -7.76 -12.18 0.29
CA HIS A 58 -7.14 -12.85 -0.87
C HIS A 58 -5.62 -12.71 -0.94
N ILE A 59 -4.98 -11.89 -0.10
CA ILE A 59 -3.53 -11.62 -0.20
C ILE A 59 -2.68 -12.90 -0.16
N ARG A 60 -3.07 -13.91 0.62
CA ARG A 60 -2.35 -15.19 0.69
C ARG A 60 -2.41 -15.93 -0.63
N ASP A 61 -3.57 -15.97 -1.27
CA ASP A 61 -3.74 -16.62 -2.57
C ASP A 61 -2.95 -15.87 -3.64
N LEU A 62 -2.96 -14.53 -3.61
CA LEU A 62 -2.16 -13.74 -4.53
C LEU A 62 -0.66 -14.07 -4.42
N VAL A 63 -0.16 -14.27 -3.21
CA VAL A 63 1.24 -14.65 -2.96
C VAL A 63 1.50 -16.09 -3.41
N ASN A 64 0.72 -17.06 -2.93
CA ASN A 64 0.94 -18.49 -3.17
C ASN A 64 0.77 -18.88 -4.63
N LEU A 65 -0.24 -18.32 -5.30
CA LEU A 65 -0.55 -18.59 -6.70
C LEU A 65 0.16 -17.64 -7.66
N GLN A 66 1.02 -16.75 -7.15
CA GLN A 66 1.75 -15.75 -7.93
C GLN A 66 0.85 -14.87 -8.80
N LEU A 67 -0.38 -14.62 -8.35
CA LEU A 67 -1.33 -13.79 -9.07
C LEU A 67 -0.93 -12.30 -9.00
N PRO A 68 -1.33 -11.51 -10.01
CA PRO A 68 -1.24 -10.05 -9.92
C PRO A 68 -2.09 -9.52 -8.76
N GLY A 69 -1.74 -8.34 -8.28
CA GLY A 69 -2.48 -7.61 -7.27
C GLY A 69 -2.73 -6.18 -7.72
N ILE A 70 -3.13 -5.33 -6.78
CA ILE A 70 -3.28 -3.89 -7.03
C ILE A 70 -1.89 -3.30 -7.24
N SER A 71 -1.71 -2.60 -8.36
CA SER A 71 -0.42 -2.00 -8.71
C SER A 71 -0.09 -0.81 -7.80
N LEU A 72 1.20 -0.67 -7.46
CA LEU A 72 1.75 0.48 -6.76
C LEU A 72 2.38 1.45 -7.76
N LEU A 73 1.74 2.60 -7.95
CA LEU A 73 2.18 3.65 -8.87
C LEU A 73 3.11 4.62 -8.15
N PRO A 74 4.43 4.65 -8.44
CA PRO A 74 5.36 5.51 -7.73
C PRO A 74 5.08 6.99 -8.01
N LEU A 75 4.95 7.78 -6.95
CA LEU A 75 4.80 9.23 -7.03
C LEU A 75 6.17 9.92 -6.99
N PRO A 76 6.41 10.92 -7.86
CA PRO A 76 7.69 11.62 -7.89
C PRO A 76 7.93 12.45 -6.62
N VAL A 77 6.85 12.98 -6.02
CA VAL A 77 6.85 13.85 -4.85
C VAL A 77 5.76 13.43 -3.86
N ALA A 78 5.93 13.81 -2.59
CA ALA A 78 4.92 13.59 -1.56
C ALA A 78 3.64 14.39 -1.87
N PRO A 79 2.44 13.81 -1.74
CA PRO A 79 1.19 14.55 -1.81
C PRO A 79 1.14 15.65 -0.75
N ARG A 80 0.69 16.86 -1.12
CA ARG A 80 0.67 18.04 -0.24
C ARG A 80 -0.17 17.86 1.02
N GLN A 81 -1.10 16.91 1.01
CA GLN A 81 -2.01 16.60 2.11
C GLN A 81 -1.40 15.67 3.16
N ILE A 82 -0.27 15.00 2.87
CA ILE A 82 0.38 14.04 3.77
C ILE A 82 1.69 14.68 4.29
N PRO A 83 2.06 14.48 5.57
CA PRO A 83 3.34 14.93 6.09
C PRO A 83 4.52 14.42 5.24
N TYR A 84 5.49 15.31 4.99
CA TYR A 84 6.72 14.92 4.34
C TYR A 84 7.58 14.09 5.32
N HIS A 85 8.07 12.95 4.84
CA HIS A 85 8.98 12.08 5.57
C HIS A 85 10.27 11.96 4.75
N ALA A 86 11.37 12.51 5.28
CA ALA A 86 12.67 12.40 4.61
C ALA A 86 13.06 10.93 4.43
N GLY A 87 13.57 10.58 3.25
CA GLY A 87 13.94 9.19 2.91
C GLY A 87 12.75 8.26 2.61
N SER A 88 11.53 8.77 2.52
CA SER A 88 10.37 7.98 2.12
C SER A 88 10.11 8.01 0.62
N THR A 89 9.61 6.90 0.09
CA THR A 89 8.98 6.80 -1.23
C THR A 89 7.46 6.73 -1.07
N TYR A 90 6.75 7.19 -2.09
CA TYR A 90 5.30 7.34 -2.07
C TYR A 90 4.71 6.59 -3.26
N TYR A 91 3.65 5.83 -3.03
CA TYR A 91 2.97 5.06 -4.05
C TYR A 91 1.47 5.28 -3.95
N GLU A 92 0.83 5.60 -5.07
CA GLU A 92 -0.62 5.53 -5.18
C GLU A 92 -1.03 4.12 -5.57
N LEU A 93 -2.06 3.57 -4.92
CA LEU A 93 -2.64 2.30 -5.34
C LEU A 93 -3.52 2.51 -6.57
N ASP A 94 -3.31 1.69 -7.59
CA ASP A 94 -4.05 1.80 -8.85
C ASP A 94 -5.51 1.34 -8.70
N ARG A 95 -6.43 2.32 -8.73
CA ARG A 95 -7.88 2.08 -8.67
C ARG A 95 -8.45 1.50 -9.97
N GLY A 96 -7.72 1.59 -11.07
CA GLY A 96 -8.06 0.99 -12.36
C GLY A 96 -7.75 -0.51 -12.44
N SER A 97 -7.04 -1.07 -11.44
CA SER A 97 -6.72 -2.49 -11.38
C SER A 97 -7.98 -3.35 -11.28
N GLU A 98 -8.03 -4.48 -11.98
CA GLU A 98 -9.13 -5.45 -11.89
C GLU A 98 -9.33 -5.97 -10.46
N HIS A 99 -8.27 -5.98 -9.66
CA HIS A 99 -8.30 -6.40 -8.26
C HIS A 99 -8.91 -5.35 -7.31
N TRP A 100 -9.09 -4.11 -7.78
CA TRP A 100 -9.69 -3.03 -6.98
C TRP A 100 -11.13 -3.36 -6.57
N GLN A 101 -11.92 -3.93 -7.48
CA GLN A 101 -13.33 -4.27 -7.23
C GLN A 101 -13.50 -5.28 -6.08
N GLN A 102 -12.50 -6.13 -5.85
CA GLN A 102 -12.53 -7.11 -4.75
C GLN A 102 -12.50 -6.44 -3.37
N LEU A 103 -12.01 -5.20 -3.28
CA LEU A 103 -11.98 -4.44 -2.03
C LEU A 103 -13.38 -4.06 -1.54
N GLY A 104 -14.37 -3.91 -2.44
CA GLY A 104 -15.74 -3.57 -2.06
C GLY A 104 -16.35 -4.59 -1.08
N ASN A 105 -16.01 -5.87 -1.27
CA ASN A 105 -16.45 -6.97 -0.41
C ASN A 105 -15.46 -7.31 0.72
N SER A 106 -14.31 -6.63 0.78
CA SER A 106 -13.24 -6.87 1.75
C SER A 106 -13.40 -6.09 3.04
N GLY A 107 -12.72 -6.51 4.11
CA GLY A 107 -12.49 -5.72 5.32
C GLY A 107 -11.43 -4.61 5.17
N GLY A 108 -10.64 -4.60 4.09
CA GLY A 108 -9.64 -3.55 3.84
C GLY A 108 -8.51 -3.98 2.90
N PHE A 109 -7.33 -3.42 3.12
CA PHE A 109 -6.14 -3.69 2.31
C PHE A 109 -5.17 -4.60 3.04
N ALA A 110 -4.48 -5.44 2.29
CA ALA A 110 -3.30 -6.15 2.76
C ALA A 110 -2.11 -5.94 1.83
N PHE A 111 -0.94 -5.81 2.43
CA PHE A 111 0.35 -5.63 1.79
C PHE A 111 1.23 -6.81 2.19
N HIS A 112 1.71 -7.58 1.23
CA HIS A 112 2.76 -8.57 1.45
C HIS A 112 4.08 -8.00 0.98
N ILE A 113 5.09 -7.98 1.84
CA ILE A 113 6.44 -7.52 1.51
C ILE A 113 7.37 -8.73 1.51
N ALA A 114 7.72 -9.20 0.31
CA ALA A 114 8.64 -10.34 0.12
C ALA A 114 10.11 -9.93 0.29
N GLY A 115 10.41 -8.65 0.05
CA GLY A 115 11.75 -8.10 0.13
C GLY A 115 12.22 -7.85 1.56
N GLN A 116 13.53 -7.94 1.78
CA GLN A 116 14.15 -7.50 3.03
C GLN A 116 14.48 -6.02 2.93
N PHE A 117 13.73 -5.20 3.66
CA PHE A 117 13.94 -3.77 3.77
C PHE A 117 14.29 -3.44 5.23
N PRO A 118 15.57 -3.25 5.58
CA PRO A 118 15.96 -2.88 6.94
C PRO A 118 15.23 -1.62 7.39
N GLY A 119 14.78 -1.58 8.65
CA GLY A 119 14.05 -0.42 9.18
C GLY A 119 12.73 -0.11 8.48
N LEU A 120 12.10 -1.12 7.84
CA LEU A 120 10.83 -0.93 7.12
C LEU A 120 9.79 -0.26 8.01
N ASN A 121 9.26 0.86 7.52
CA ASN A 121 8.14 1.55 8.11
C ASN A 121 7.13 1.90 7.01
N LEU A 122 5.88 1.56 7.28
CA LEU A 122 4.77 1.76 6.36
C LEU A 122 3.75 2.70 6.99
N ALA A 123 3.29 3.68 6.23
CA ALA A 123 2.13 4.49 6.58
C ALA A 123 1.15 4.51 5.41
N PHE A 124 -0.14 4.43 5.70
CA PHE A 124 -1.19 4.32 4.69
C PHE A 124 -2.23 5.41 4.90
N TRP A 125 -2.62 6.06 3.80
CA TRP A 125 -3.46 7.25 3.84
C TRP A 125 -4.52 7.19 2.75
N ALA A 126 -5.72 7.66 3.08
CA ALA A 126 -6.72 8.02 2.09
C ALA A 126 -6.77 9.54 1.92
N ILE A 127 -6.70 10.03 0.68
CA ILE A 127 -6.84 11.43 0.32
C ILE A 127 -8.15 11.60 -0.44
N ARG A 128 -9.12 12.29 0.17
CA ARG A 128 -10.31 12.81 -0.51
C ARG A 128 -9.98 14.14 -1.19
N GLY A 129 -10.55 14.35 -2.37
CA GLY A 129 -10.60 15.66 -3.05
C GLY A 129 -11.14 16.76 -2.15
#